data_AF-A0A7Y1FDN3-F1
#
_entry.id   AF-A0A7Y1FDN3-F1
#
_cell.length_a   1.000
_cell.length_b   1.000
_cell.length_c   1.000
_cell.angle_alpha   90.00
_cell.angle_beta   90.00
_cell.angle_gamma   90.00
#
_symmetry.space_group_name_H-M   'P 1'
#
loop_
_entity.id
_entity.type
_entity.pdbx_description
1 polymer ?
#
loop_
_entity_poly.entity_id
_entity_poly.type
_entity_poly.pdbx_seq_one_letter_code
_entity_poly.pdbx_strand_id
1 'polypeptide(L)'
;MFDVNENGVPQYPKGHAGRLLVTLAAIDCLERATVSSVAALTGLSKGKVDDYVQALNAEFGTVIVKDGPEYRIESWGEILKRAGVKKALTVPFNGTRITHIET
;
A
#
# COMPACT_ATOMS: atom_id res chain seq x y z
N MET A 1 0.08 10.74 16.03
CA MET A 1 -0.05 10.87 14.55
C MET A 1 1.24 10.36 13.95
N PHE A 2 1.19 9.53 12.90
CA PHE A 2 2.41 9.06 12.24
C PHE A 2 2.94 10.16 11.31
N ASP A 3 4.26 10.24 11.15
CA ASP A 3 4.86 11.09 10.11
C ASP A 3 4.39 10.64 8.73
N VAL A 4 4.36 11.55 7.76
CA VAL A 4 4.04 11.23 6.36
C VAL A 4 5.25 11.47 5.48
N ASN A 5 5.42 10.66 4.43
CA ASN A 5 6.44 10.94 3.42
C ASN A 5 5.96 12.03 2.44
N GLU A 6 6.81 12.35 1.46
CA GLU A 6 6.49 13.33 0.40
C GLU A 6 5.24 12.99 -0.43
N ASN A 7 4.82 11.72 -0.45
CA ASN A 7 3.62 11.25 -1.12
C ASN A 7 2.37 11.29 -0.23
N GLY A 8 2.47 11.81 1.00
CA GLY A 8 1.38 11.84 1.97
C GLY A 8 1.07 10.49 2.63
N VAL A 9 1.93 9.48 2.44
CA VAL A 9 1.73 8.12 2.98
C VAL A 9 2.26 8.03 4.41
N PRO A 10 1.45 7.57 5.39
CA PRO A 10 1.89 7.41 6.78
C PRO A 10 3.09 6.45 6.94
N GLN A 11 4.09 6.88 7.71
CA GLN A 11 5.32 6.16 8.01
C GLN A 11 5.16 5.37 9.31
N TYR A 12 4.59 4.18 9.19
CA TYR A 12 4.33 3.31 10.33
C TYR A 12 5.61 2.68 10.90
N PRO A 13 5.71 2.50 12.24
CA PRO A 13 6.86 1.85 12.86
C PRO A 13 6.97 0.37 12.47
N LYS A 14 8.15 -0.23 12.68
CA LYS A 14 8.41 -1.65 12.41
C LYS A 14 7.39 -2.53 13.17
N GLY A 15 6.82 -3.51 12.47
CA GLY A 15 5.83 -4.45 13.03
C GLY A 15 4.39 -3.94 13.04
N HIS A 16 4.13 -2.68 12.67
CA HIS A 16 2.78 -2.14 12.63
C HIS A 16 2.02 -2.61 11.37
N ALA A 17 0.79 -3.10 11.54
CA ALA A 17 -0.05 -3.65 10.46
C ALA A 17 -0.35 -2.64 9.33
N GLY A 18 -0.33 -1.35 9.64
CA GLY A 18 -0.46 -0.28 8.63
C GLY A 18 0.54 -0.39 7.47
N ARG A 19 1.72 -1.02 7.69
CA ARG A 19 2.71 -1.30 6.62
C ARG A 19 2.15 -2.26 5.57
N LEU A 20 1.40 -3.28 5.98
CA LEU A 20 0.70 -4.20 5.08
C LEU A 20 -0.38 -3.46 4.28
N LEU A 21 -1.15 -2.60 4.96
CA LEU A 21 -2.24 -1.86 4.32
C LEU A 21 -1.73 -0.88 3.26
N VAL A 22 -0.65 -0.14 3.53
CA VAL A 22 -0.06 0.75 2.51
C VAL A 22 0.61 -0.02 1.37
N THR A 23 1.19 -1.21 1.64
CA THR A 23 1.68 -2.08 0.56
C THR A 23 0.54 -2.51 -0.35
N LEU A 24 -0.56 -3.04 0.19
CA LEU A 24 -1.70 -3.49 -0.60
C LEU A 24 -2.35 -2.33 -1.37
N ALA A 25 -2.52 -1.18 -0.71
CA ALA A 25 -3.09 0.00 -1.34
C ALA A 25 -2.18 0.55 -2.46
N ALA A 26 -0.86 0.51 -2.28
CA ALA A 26 0.10 0.90 -3.31
C ALA A 26 0.02 -0.02 -4.54
N ILE A 27 -0.10 -1.33 -4.34
CA ILE A 27 -0.25 -2.29 -5.44
C ILE A 27 -1.55 -2.03 -6.22
N ASP A 28 -2.65 -1.71 -5.54
CA ASP A 28 -3.93 -1.36 -6.21
C ASP A 28 -3.89 -0.03 -6.98
N CYS A 29 -3.02 0.90 -6.57
CA CYS A 29 -2.99 2.27 -7.07
C CYS A 29 -1.98 2.48 -8.22
N LEU A 30 -0.87 1.75 -8.21
CA LEU A 30 0.20 1.89 -9.19
C LEU A 30 -0.16 1.18 -10.49
N GLU A 31 0.01 1.86 -11.62
CA GLU A 31 -0.15 1.25 -12.95
C GLU A 31 0.82 0.08 -13.16
N ARG A 32 2.07 0.24 -12.68
CA ARG A 32 3.10 -0.81 -12.64
C ARG A 32 3.63 -0.97 -11.22
N ALA A 33 3.03 -1.89 -10.47
CA ALA A 33 3.36 -2.15 -9.09
C ALA A 33 4.60 -3.05 -8.95
N THR A 34 5.80 -2.50 -9.08
CA THR A 34 7.07 -3.20 -8.83
C THR A 34 7.51 -3.02 -7.38
N VAL A 35 8.46 -3.84 -6.90
CA VAL A 35 9.14 -3.61 -5.60
C VAL A 35 9.64 -2.17 -5.46
N SER A 36 10.23 -1.62 -6.52
CA SER A 36 10.80 -0.27 -6.49
C SER A 36 9.73 0.81 -6.44
N SER A 37 8.64 0.69 -7.22
CA SER A 37 7.58 1.71 -7.22
C SER A 37 6.74 1.65 -5.95
N VAL A 38 6.47 0.46 -5.39
CA VAL A 38 5.81 0.31 -4.10
C VAL A 38 6.66 0.92 -2.98
N ALA A 39 7.95 0.62 -2.94
CA ALA A 39 8.87 1.20 -1.94
C ALA A 39 8.94 2.73 -2.07
N ALA A 40 9.04 3.26 -3.29
CA ALA A 40 9.10 4.70 -3.54
C ALA A 40 7.83 5.41 -3.07
N LEU A 41 6.64 4.88 -3.39
CA LEU A 41 5.37 5.47 -2.97
C LEU A 41 5.20 5.42 -1.44
N THR A 42 5.51 4.28 -0.82
CA THR A 42 5.18 4.03 0.59
C THR A 42 6.25 4.42 1.60
N GLY A 43 7.50 4.63 1.16
CA GLY A 43 8.66 4.78 2.06
C GLY A 43 9.12 3.48 2.71
N LEU A 44 8.56 2.33 2.33
CA LEU A 44 8.99 1.03 2.84
C LEU A 44 10.33 0.60 2.22
N SER A 45 11.11 -0.20 2.96
CA SER A 45 12.32 -0.80 2.42
C SER A 45 11.97 -1.80 1.31
N LYS A 46 12.68 -1.73 0.18
CA LYS A 46 12.54 -2.66 -0.95
C LYS A 46 12.62 -4.12 -0.53
N GLY A 47 13.58 -4.44 0.36
CA GLY A 47 13.79 -5.81 0.87
C GLY A 47 12.67 -6.34 1.77
N LYS A 48 11.62 -5.55 2.03
CA LYS A 48 10.46 -5.97 2.82
C LYS A 48 9.14 -6.02 2.04
N VAL A 49 9.12 -5.56 0.79
CA VAL A 49 7.88 -5.53 0.00
C VAL A 49 7.37 -6.95 -0.25
N ASP A 50 8.25 -7.88 -0.66
CA ASP A 50 7.88 -9.29 -0.86
C ASP A 50 7.37 -9.94 0.45
N ASP A 51 8.01 -9.68 1.59
CA ASP A 51 7.57 -10.19 2.90
C ASP A 51 6.14 -9.70 3.24
N TYR A 52 5.82 -8.44 2.97
CA TYR A 52 4.49 -7.88 3.21
C TYR A 52 3.45 -8.47 2.26
N VAL A 53 3.80 -8.72 1.01
CA VAL A 53 2.92 -9.41 0.05
C VAL A 53 2.61 -10.83 0.51
N GLN A 54 3.62 -11.57 0.98
CA GLN A 54 3.43 -12.91 1.53
C GLN A 54 2.53 -12.90 2.77
N ALA A 55 2.76 -11.96 3.69
CA ALA A 55 1.92 -11.80 4.89
C ALA A 55 0.47 -11.43 4.53
N LEU A 56 0.25 -10.55 3.54
CA LEU A 56 -1.09 -10.22 3.05
C LEU A 56 -1.84 -11.47 2.55
N ASN A 57 -1.17 -12.29 1.74
CA ASN A 57 -1.77 -13.53 1.24
C ASN A 57 -2.04 -14.53 2.38
N ALA A 58 -1.09 -14.71 3.29
CA ALA A 58 -1.18 -15.71 4.36
C ALA A 58 -2.18 -15.34 5.46
N GLU A 59 -2.22 -14.06 5.87
CA GLU A 59 -2.98 -13.61 7.04
C GLU A 59 -4.37 -13.05 6.67
N PHE A 60 -4.50 -12.47 5.46
CA PHE A 60 -5.74 -11.81 5.03
C PHE A 60 -6.45 -12.53 3.88
N GLY A 61 -5.87 -13.61 3.36
CA GLY A 61 -6.46 -14.40 2.27
C GLY A 61 -6.51 -13.65 0.94
N THR A 62 -5.70 -12.61 0.76
CA THR A 62 -5.53 -11.99 -0.55
C THR A 62 -4.86 -12.97 -1.51
N VAL A 63 -5.04 -12.73 -2.81
CA VAL A 63 -4.27 -13.39 -3.86
C VAL A 63 -3.52 -12.32 -4.63
N ILE A 64 -2.30 -12.07 -4.20
CA ILE A 64 -1.36 -11.18 -4.88
C ILE A 64 -0.32 -12.05 -5.57
N VAL A 65 -0.27 -11.96 -6.88
CA VAL A 65 0.71 -12.68 -7.71
C VAL A 65 1.80 -11.75 -8.18
N LYS A 66 2.95 -12.31 -8.52
CA LYS A 66 4.08 -11.59 -9.12
C LYS A 66 4.25 -12.07 -10.56
N ASP A 67 3.91 -11.22 -11.52
CA ASP A 67 4.08 -11.47 -12.95
C ASP A 67 5.31 -10.69 -13.44
N GLY A 68 6.43 -11.42 -13.59
CA GLY A 68 7.74 -10.80 -13.83
C GLY A 68 8.12 -9.84 -12.70
N PRO A 69 8.34 -8.53 -12.98
CA PRO A 69 8.70 -7.55 -11.96
C PRO A 69 7.50 -6.92 -11.23
N GLU A 70 6.27 -7.21 -11.67
CA GLU A 70 5.06 -6.51 -11.21
C GLU A 70 4.18 -7.39 -10.32
N TYR A 71 3.59 -6.77 -9.30
CA TYR A 71 2.55 -7.37 -8.48
C TYR A 71 1.17 -7.08 -9.08
N ARG A 72 0.28 -8.07 -8.99
CA ARG A 72 -1.13 -7.94 -9.37
C ARG A 72 -2.02 -8.54 -8.30
N ILE A 73 -3.07 -7.81 -7.91
CA ILE A 73 -4.11 -8.32 -7.02
C ILE A 73 -5.15 -9.07 -7.87
N GLU A 74 -5.21 -10.38 -7.71
CA GLU A 74 -6.24 -11.23 -8.35
C GLU A 74 -7.48 -11.36 -7.45
N SER A 75 -7.29 -11.36 -6.13
CA SER A 75 -8.38 -11.38 -5.15
C SER A 75 -8.00 -10.61 -3.88
N TRP A 76 -9.00 -9.96 -3.28
CA TRP A 76 -8.88 -9.26 -2.01
C TRP A 76 -9.14 -10.18 -0.79
N GLY A 77 -9.54 -11.42 -1.03
CA GLY A 77 -10.07 -12.30 0.00
C GLY A 77 -11.43 -11.80 0.54
N GLU A 78 -11.85 -12.34 1.68
CA GLU A 78 -13.15 -12.01 2.29
C GLU A 78 -13.04 -10.98 3.42
N ILE A 79 -11.82 -10.76 3.94
CA ILE A 79 -11.58 -9.96 5.13
C ILE A 79 -11.45 -8.47 4.79
N LEU A 80 -10.66 -8.15 3.77
CA LEU A 80 -10.29 -6.77 3.44
C LEU A 80 -11.24 -6.17 2.40
N LYS A 81 -11.77 -4.99 2.71
CA LYS A 81 -12.55 -4.20 1.75
C LYS A 81 -11.61 -3.24 1.00
N ARG A 82 -11.53 -3.38 -0.33
CA ARG A 82 -10.73 -2.51 -1.22
C ARG A 82 -10.86 -1.02 -0.88
N ALA A 83 -12.10 -0.52 -0.80
CA ALA A 83 -12.36 0.89 -0.51
C ALA A 83 -11.83 1.36 0.87
N GLY A 84 -11.76 0.46 1.86
CA GLY A 84 -11.17 0.75 3.16
C GLY A 84 -9.65 0.79 3.10
N VAL A 85 -9.04 -0.19 2.43
CA VAL A 85 -7.58 -0.30 2.29
C VAL A 85 -6.99 0.87 1.51
N LYS A 86 -7.65 1.35 0.44
CA LYS A 86 -7.16 2.53 -0.32
C LYS A 86 -7.00 3.78 0.55
N LYS A 87 -7.77 3.90 1.63
CA LYS A 87 -7.63 5.01 2.59
C LYS A 87 -6.34 4.92 3.40
N ALA A 88 -5.59 3.81 3.35
CA ALA A 88 -4.31 3.71 4.03
C ALA A 88 -3.22 4.57 3.39
N LEU A 89 -3.31 4.87 2.09
CA LEU A 89 -2.40 5.80 1.41
C LEU A 89 -2.63 7.25 1.81
N THR A 90 -3.77 7.55 2.42
CA THR A 90 -4.14 8.90 2.83
C THR A 90 -4.29 8.97 4.34
N VAL A 91 -4.08 10.14 4.90
CA VAL A 91 -4.58 10.45 6.24
C VAL A 91 -6.04 10.91 6.09
N PRO A 92 -7.02 10.42 6.88
CA PRO A 92 -8.27 11.13 7.00
C PRO A 92 -8.05 12.42 7.81
N PHE A 93 -8.13 13.54 7.09
CA PHE A 93 -8.88 14.75 7.43
C PHE A 93 -8.58 15.46 8.76
N ASN A 94 -7.66 16.44 8.70
CA ASN A 94 -7.80 17.69 9.45
C ASN A 94 -8.14 18.87 8.51
N GLY A 95 -8.96 18.62 7.49
CA GLY A 95 -9.55 19.67 6.65
C GLY A 95 -8.78 20.11 5.39
N THR A 96 -7.54 19.70 5.18
CA THR A 96 -6.81 20.13 3.97
C THR A 96 -6.96 19.11 2.83
N ARG A 97 -7.83 19.41 1.87
CA ARG A 97 -7.84 18.76 0.56
C ARG A 97 -6.51 19.07 -0.14
N ILE A 98 -5.75 18.04 -0.54
CA ILE A 98 -4.84 18.20 -1.67
C ILE A 98 -5.74 18.20 -2.91
N THR A 99 -6.00 19.40 -3.43
CA THR A 99 -6.57 19.55 -4.76
C THR A 99 -5.57 18.93 -5.74
N HIS A 100 -6.01 17.88 -6.42
CA HIS A 100 -5.38 17.41 -7.64
C HIS A 100 -5.14 18.64 -8.54
N ILE A 101 -3.90 18.88 -8.94
CA ILE A 101 -3.61 19.88 -9.96
C ILE A 101 -4.10 19.25 -11.26
N GLU A 102 -5.18 19.80 -11.81
CA GLU A 102 -5.67 19.50 -13.15
C GLU A 102 -4.60 19.91 -14.17
N THR A 103 -4.45 19.11 -15.23
CA THR A 103 -3.89 19.57 -16.51
C THR A 103 -4.91 19.27 -17.58
#